data_AF-A0A8R7TFD8-F1
#
_entry.id   AF-A0A8R7TFD8-F1
#
_cell.length_a   1.000
_cell.length_b   1.000
_cell.length_c   1.000
_cell.angle_alpha   90.00
_cell.angle_beta   90.00
_cell.angle_gamma   90.00
#
_symmetry.space_group_name_H-M   'P 1'
#
loop_
_entity.id
_entity.type
_entity.pdbx_description
1 polymer ?
#
loop_
_entity_poly.entity_id
_entity_poly.type
_entity_poly.pdbx_seq_one_letter_code
_entity_poly.pdbx_strand_id
1 'polypeptide(L)'
;MGRPAMESSSEEELEDDFPGHEWITPQSSIRAAYQSQTEKGIRKTCSELLELKDAIENLCGNMQSKYHAFLRISEEVVEAEQELIELQKHVSAQGMLVQDLMSGVCRELDMWQKYSKEEHVVEKDFQSELNEILSVDTQDPKVIFLDEIDILLAEHKLEKALLALDTEEKKYMTTDGSGKESDAEISAYKTALFKRKSILEDQLVRYSEQPSLSITELRKSLSGLIKIGKGSVAHQVLLKTYGSHLHRDVEAFLPTCSVYTETYSATLSQLVFSAISKVLKESSTLFGDSPTNMNRIIQWAEYEIEAFARLVKENSPLPESVSALRSVCICIQTTLAHCSCLEAHGLKFSKLLMLLLRPHIEEVLELNFRRVRRKIIDSARNDDILRLGPQEGSPTSDSVAPKMMLTSSGKKFMSVINVSSRFIDYSLLIFLFWIYHILIGCYYIYGFSSM
;
A
#
# COMPACT_ATOMS: atom_id res chain seq x y z
N MET A 1 0.93 75.43 -31.97
CA MET A 1 1.41 74.03 -32.02
C MET A 1 0.39 73.19 -31.26
N GLY A 2 -0.70 72.67 -31.82
CA GLY A 2 -0.90 72.18 -33.18
C GLY A 2 -0.89 70.65 -33.16
N ARG A 3 -1.98 70.01 -32.67
CA ARG A 3 -2.26 68.61 -33.02
C ARG A 3 -2.46 68.51 -34.53
N PRO A 4 -2.14 67.34 -35.11
CA PRO A 4 -3.25 66.57 -35.69
C PRO A 4 -3.14 65.05 -35.48
N ALA A 5 -4.20 64.39 -35.94
CA ALA A 5 -4.56 62.98 -35.82
C ALA A 5 -4.08 62.13 -37.00
N MET A 6 -4.39 60.83 -36.91
CA MET A 6 -4.66 59.88 -38.02
C MET A 6 -3.44 59.42 -38.84
N GLU A 7 -3.14 58.11 -38.82
CA GLU A 7 -3.42 57.17 -39.92
C GLU A 7 -2.70 55.82 -39.70
N SER A 8 -3.47 54.74 -39.89
CA SER A 8 -2.97 53.38 -40.13
C SER A 8 -2.23 53.33 -41.46
N SER A 9 -1.11 52.60 -41.56
CA SER A 9 -0.74 51.89 -42.79
C SER A 9 0.45 50.93 -42.59
N SER A 10 0.28 49.73 -43.15
CA SER A 10 1.24 48.93 -43.91
C SER A 10 2.56 48.48 -43.27
N GLU A 11 2.61 47.19 -42.91
CA GLU A 11 3.79 46.38 -43.23
C GLU A 11 3.45 45.49 -44.43
N GLU A 12 4.25 45.68 -45.47
CA GLU A 12 4.28 44.95 -46.73
C GLU A 12 4.96 43.59 -46.50
N GLU A 13 4.30 42.49 -46.85
CA GLU A 13 5.00 41.26 -47.24
C GLU A 13 4.74 41.02 -48.73
N LEU A 14 5.83 41.07 -49.49
CA LEU A 14 5.89 40.80 -50.92
C LEU A 14 5.59 39.32 -51.18
N GLU A 15 4.58 39.09 -52.00
CA GLU A 15 4.32 37.83 -52.70
C GLU A 15 5.48 37.46 -53.63
N ASP A 16 5.84 36.17 -53.67
CA ASP A 16 6.16 35.50 -54.94
C ASP A 16 5.79 34.01 -54.87
N ASP A 17 4.60 33.73 -55.40
CA ASP A 17 4.26 32.64 -56.33
C ASP A 17 4.47 31.16 -55.93
N PHE A 18 3.39 30.53 -55.44
CA PHE A 18 3.00 29.17 -55.84
C PHE A 18 1.47 29.09 -55.95
N PRO A 19 0.92 28.37 -56.95
CA PRO A 19 -0.44 28.59 -57.41
C PRO A 19 -1.48 28.14 -56.39
N GLY A 20 -2.41 29.03 -56.10
CA GLY A 20 -3.61 28.75 -55.32
C GLY A 20 -4.35 27.53 -55.87
N HIS A 21 -4.94 26.77 -54.95
CA HIS A 21 -5.80 25.63 -55.19
C HIS A 21 -7.06 26.01 -56.01
N GLU A 22 -6.89 26.26 -57.30
CA GLU A 22 -7.95 26.06 -58.29
C GLU A 22 -8.02 24.57 -58.59
N TRP A 23 -8.99 23.88 -57.99
CA TRP A 23 -10.00 23.13 -58.75
C TRP A 23 -10.91 22.34 -57.81
N ILE A 24 -11.89 23.01 -57.18
CA ILE A 24 -13.22 22.42 -57.05
C ILE A 24 -14.24 23.55 -57.24
N THR A 25 -14.37 24.01 -58.47
CA THR A 25 -15.56 24.79 -58.87
C THR A 25 -16.81 23.95 -58.56
N PRO A 26 -17.89 24.51 -57.98
CA PRO A 26 -19.16 23.82 -57.85
C PRO A 26 -19.71 23.55 -59.26
N GLN A 27 -19.38 22.40 -59.83
CA GLN A 27 -19.87 22.02 -61.14
C GLN A 27 -21.38 21.83 -61.06
N SER A 28 -22.05 22.66 -61.85
CA SER A 28 -23.48 22.78 -62.07
C SER A 28 -24.24 21.45 -62.04
N SER A 29 -25.50 21.54 -61.59
CA SER A 29 -26.53 20.50 -61.46
C SER A 29 -26.82 19.64 -62.71
N ILE A 30 -26.09 19.85 -63.81
CA ILE A 30 -26.27 19.17 -65.10
C ILE A 30 -25.38 17.92 -65.22
N ARG A 31 -24.31 17.76 -64.42
CA ARG A 31 -23.45 16.54 -64.44
C ARG A 31 -23.80 15.45 -63.42
N ALA A 32 -24.67 15.70 -62.44
CA ALA A 32 -25.06 14.69 -61.46
C ALA A 32 -25.84 13.50 -62.07
N ALA A 33 -26.47 13.71 -63.24
CA ALA A 33 -27.20 12.70 -63.98
C ALA A 33 -26.31 11.74 -64.79
N TYR A 34 -25.06 12.12 -65.11
CA TYR A 34 -24.12 11.33 -65.94
C TYR A 34 -22.90 10.81 -65.17
N GLN A 35 -22.86 10.96 -63.84
CA GLN A 35 -21.80 10.40 -63.00
C GLN A 35 -21.99 8.89 -62.80
N SER A 36 -20.93 8.12 -63.04
CA SER A 36 -20.95 6.67 -62.80
C SER A 36 -21.20 6.38 -61.32
N GLN A 37 -21.84 5.24 -61.03
CA GLN A 37 -22.09 4.82 -59.65
C GLN A 37 -20.79 4.70 -58.83
N THR A 38 -19.69 4.35 -59.50
CA THR A 38 -18.34 4.30 -58.93
C THR A 38 -17.84 5.69 -58.52
N GLU A 39 -18.04 6.70 -59.35
CA GLU A 39 -17.62 8.08 -59.04
C GLU A 39 -18.42 8.67 -57.87
N LYS A 40 -19.73 8.36 -57.79
CA LYS A 40 -20.57 8.71 -56.64
C LYS A 40 -20.11 8.00 -55.36
N GLY A 41 -19.74 6.72 -55.46
CA GLY A 41 -19.19 5.93 -54.36
C GLY A 41 -17.85 6.45 -53.85
N ILE A 42 -16.93 6.78 -54.75
CA ILE A 42 -15.63 7.37 -54.40
C ILE A 42 -15.83 8.72 -53.69
N ARG A 43 -16.68 9.60 -54.23
CA ARG A 43 -16.94 10.91 -53.64
C ARG A 43 -17.56 10.81 -52.25
N LYS A 44 -18.51 9.90 -52.06
CA LYS A 44 -19.10 9.59 -50.75
C LYS A 44 -18.04 9.11 -49.76
N THR A 45 -17.17 8.19 -50.18
CA THR A 45 -16.09 7.67 -49.34
C THR A 45 -15.10 8.78 -48.95
N CYS A 46 -14.73 9.66 -49.88
CA CYS A 46 -13.88 10.81 -49.60
C CYS A 46 -14.54 11.80 -48.61
N SER A 47 -15.85 12.03 -48.72
CA SER A 47 -16.60 12.85 -47.76
C SER A 47 -16.62 12.21 -46.36
N GLU A 48 -16.87 10.92 -46.26
CA GLU A 48 -16.86 10.18 -44.98
C GLU A 48 -15.45 10.18 -44.33
N LEU A 49 -14.38 10.10 -45.15
CA LEU A 49 -13.00 10.21 -44.68
C LEU A 49 -12.65 11.62 -44.16
N LEU A 50 -13.19 12.66 -44.80
CA LEU A 50 -13.06 14.05 -44.35
C LEU A 50 -13.79 14.28 -43.01
N GLU A 51 -15.03 13.78 -42.88
CA GLU A 51 -15.77 13.84 -41.62
C GLU A 51 -15.06 13.08 -40.48
N LEU A 52 -14.47 11.92 -40.79
CA LEU A 52 -13.68 11.16 -39.82
C LEU A 52 -12.41 11.91 -39.39
N LYS A 53 -11.71 12.56 -40.33
CA LYS A 53 -10.54 13.40 -40.04
C LYS A 53 -10.91 14.52 -39.08
N ASP A 54 -11.98 15.26 -39.35
CA ASP A 54 -12.44 16.35 -38.49
C ASP A 54 -12.86 15.84 -37.09
N ALA A 55 -13.50 14.68 -37.02
CA ALA A 55 -13.85 14.05 -35.74
C ALA A 55 -12.61 13.67 -34.91
N ILE A 56 -11.54 13.18 -35.56
CA ILE A 56 -10.27 12.84 -34.90
C ILE A 56 -9.55 14.10 -34.44
N GLU A 57 -9.49 15.15 -35.25
CA GLU A 57 -8.87 16.42 -34.89
C GLU A 57 -9.59 17.07 -33.70
N ASN A 58 -10.93 17.02 -33.68
CA ASN A 58 -11.74 17.49 -32.54
C ASN A 58 -11.49 16.63 -31.28
N LEU A 59 -11.43 15.30 -31.42
CA LEU A 59 -11.11 14.41 -30.29
C LEU A 59 -9.71 14.70 -29.74
N CYS A 60 -8.72 14.94 -30.59
CA CYS A 60 -7.36 15.29 -30.20
C CYS A 60 -7.32 16.63 -29.47
N GLY A 61 -8.00 17.66 -29.98
CA GLY A 61 -8.11 18.96 -29.32
C GLY A 61 -8.84 18.90 -27.98
N ASN A 62 -9.90 18.10 -27.89
CA ASN A 62 -10.64 17.86 -26.64
C ASN A 62 -9.78 17.11 -25.61
N MET A 63 -9.02 16.11 -26.04
CA MET A 63 -8.10 15.38 -25.18
C MET A 63 -6.96 16.28 -24.67
N GLN A 64 -6.37 17.11 -25.53
CA GLN A 64 -5.32 18.04 -25.16
C GLN A 64 -5.81 19.11 -24.17
N SER A 65 -7.02 19.66 -24.38
CA SER A 65 -7.60 20.64 -23.44
C SER A 65 -7.93 20.03 -22.08
N LYS A 66 -8.52 18.83 -22.04
CA LYS A 66 -8.75 18.08 -20.80
C LYS A 66 -7.46 17.73 -20.07
N TYR A 67 -6.40 17.39 -20.81
CA TYR A 67 -5.09 17.12 -20.26
C TYR A 67 -4.47 18.38 -19.61
N HIS A 68 -4.53 19.52 -20.29
CA HIS A 68 -4.07 20.79 -19.72
C HIS A 68 -4.89 21.20 -18.48
N ALA A 69 -6.20 20.96 -18.47
CA ALA A 69 -7.03 21.19 -17.30
C ALA A 69 -6.63 20.28 -16.13
N PHE A 70 -6.36 18.99 -16.40
CA PHE A 70 -5.87 18.06 -15.39
C PHE A 70 -4.51 18.48 -14.81
N LEU A 71 -3.56 18.89 -15.66
CA LEU A 71 -2.26 19.38 -15.19
C LEU A 71 -2.40 20.59 -14.27
N ARG A 72 -3.22 21.57 -14.65
CA ARG A 72 -3.48 22.75 -13.82
C ARG A 72 -4.07 22.38 -12.47
N ILE A 73 -5.10 21.52 -12.45
CA ILE A 73 -5.71 21.05 -11.20
C ILE A 73 -4.68 20.27 -10.36
N SER A 74 -3.80 19.48 -10.98
CA SER A 74 -2.77 18.75 -10.23
C SER A 74 -1.73 19.68 -9.60
N GLU A 75 -1.39 20.79 -10.25
CA GLU A 75 -0.51 21.82 -9.72
C GLU A 75 -1.18 22.55 -8.55
N GLU A 76 -2.45 22.96 -8.70
CA GLU A 76 -3.25 23.56 -7.63
C GLU A 76 -3.37 22.63 -6.40
N VAL A 77 -3.48 21.31 -6.61
CA VAL A 77 -3.51 20.33 -5.51
C VAL A 77 -2.17 20.25 -4.78
N VAL A 78 -1.04 20.34 -5.49
CA VAL A 78 0.30 20.35 -4.89
C VAL A 78 0.52 21.63 -4.08
N GLU A 79 0.07 22.78 -4.59
CA GLU A 79 0.09 24.04 -3.86
C GLU A 79 -0.75 23.96 -2.57
N ALA A 80 -1.96 23.40 -2.66
CA ALA A 80 -2.82 23.19 -1.49
C ALA A 80 -2.23 22.21 -0.46
N GLU A 81 -1.50 21.18 -0.90
CA GLU A 81 -0.78 20.26 -0.02
C GLU A 81 0.33 21.00 0.75
N GLN A 82 1.05 21.91 0.09
CA GLN A 82 2.07 22.73 0.71
C GLN A 82 1.48 23.67 1.76
N GLU A 83 0.34 24.32 1.46
CA GLU A 83 -0.40 25.14 2.43
C GLU A 83 -0.87 24.33 3.65
N LEU A 84 -1.32 23.09 3.44
CA LEU A 84 -1.73 22.20 4.53
C LEU A 84 -0.56 21.81 5.45
N ILE A 85 0.63 21.59 4.87
CA ILE A 85 1.86 21.34 5.64
C ILE A 85 2.22 22.57 6.49
N GLU A 86 2.07 23.78 5.95
CA GLU A 86 2.29 25.02 6.72
C GLU A 86 1.27 25.17 7.85
N LEU A 87 0.00 24.90 7.58
CA LEU A 87 -1.04 24.91 8.61
C LEU A 87 -0.74 23.89 9.71
N GLN A 88 -0.31 22.67 9.35
CA GLN A 88 0.07 21.65 10.32
C GLN A 88 1.24 22.11 11.21
N LYS A 89 2.23 22.80 10.64
CA LYS A 89 3.33 23.40 11.42
C LYS A 89 2.81 24.45 12.40
N HIS A 90 1.90 25.33 11.96
CA HIS A 90 1.29 26.33 12.84
C HIS A 90 0.46 25.70 13.97
N VAL A 91 -0.36 24.70 13.66
CA VAL A 91 -1.14 23.96 14.68
C VAL A 91 -0.23 23.24 15.67
N SER A 92 0.86 22.64 15.20
CA SER A 92 1.84 21.98 16.06
C SER A 92 2.55 22.98 16.99
N ALA A 93 2.94 24.15 16.46
CA ALA A 93 3.53 25.22 17.27
C ALA A 93 2.55 25.74 18.33
N GLN A 94 1.28 25.93 17.98
CA GLN A 94 0.24 26.29 18.94
C GLN A 94 0.01 25.18 19.98
N GLY A 95 0.05 23.91 19.57
CA GLY A 95 -0.05 22.76 20.46
C GLY A 95 1.05 22.73 21.52
N MET A 96 2.30 23.02 21.13
CA MET A 96 3.42 23.15 22.08
C MET A 96 3.17 24.26 23.11
N LEU A 97 2.67 25.44 22.68
CA LEU A 97 2.36 26.54 23.60
C LEU A 97 1.26 26.17 24.60
N VAL A 98 0.22 25.45 24.16
CA VAL A 98 -0.84 24.97 25.04
C VAL A 98 -0.31 23.94 26.03
N GLN A 99 0.56 23.03 25.58
CA GLN A 99 1.18 22.04 26.45
C GLN A 99 2.10 22.68 27.49
N ASP A 100 2.90 23.68 27.09
CA ASP A 100 3.74 24.47 27.99
C ASP A 100 2.88 25.19 29.03
N LEU A 101 1.77 25.82 28.61
CA LEU A 101 0.81 26.45 29.52
C LEU A 101 0.20 25.45 30.51
N MET A 102 -0.27 24.28 30.03
CA MET A 102 -0.82 23.23 30.90
C MET A 102 0.23 22.75 31.90
N SER A 103 1.47 22.52 31.47
CA SER A 103 2.55 22.10 32.35
C SER A 103 2.90 23.15 33.42
N GLY A 104 2.84 24.44 33.05
CA GLY A 104 3.02 25.56 33.97
C GLY A 104 1.90 25.62 35.01
N VAL A 105 0.64 25.48 34.59
CA VAL A 105 -0.53 25.48 35.49
C VAL A 105 -0.53 24.26 36.41
N CYS A 106 -0.16 23.07 35.92
CA CYS A 106 -0.02 21.88 36.75
C CYS A 106 1.06 22.06 37.83
N ARG A 107 2.22 22.64 37.48
CA ARG A 107 3.29 22.92 38.44
C ARG A 107 2.87 23.93 39.52
N GLU A 108 2.15 24.97 39.14
CA GLU A 108 1.56 25.94 40.08
C GLU A 108 0.56 25.25 41.02
N LEU A 109 -0.32 24.40 40.49
CA LEU A 109 -1.31 23.65 41.27
C LEU A 109 -0.65 22.67 42.27
N ASP A 110 0.40 21.98 41.86
CA ASP A 110 1.17 21.06 42.71
C ASP A 110 1.90 21.82 43.83
N MET A 111 2.40 23.03 43.55
CA MET A 111 2.96 23.92 44.58
C MET A 111 1.89 24.33 45.59
N TRP A 112 0.71 24.75 45.13
CA TRP A 112 -0.41 25.11 46.01
C TRP A 112 -0.87 23.92 46.88
N GLN A 113 -0.92 22.70 46.34
CA GLN A 113 -1.23 21.50 47.12
C GLN A 113 -0.18 21.17 48.18
N LYS A 114 1.10 21.47 47.94
CA LYS A 114 2.15 21.29 48.95
C LYS A 114 2.02 22.30 50.09
N TYR A 115 1.80 23.57 49.79
CA TYR A 115 1.56 24.60 50.81
C TYR A 115 0.27 24.35 51.61
N SER A 116 -0.77 23.76 50.99
CA SER A 116 -2.00 23.37 51.68
C SER A 116 -1.85 22.18 52.62
N LYS A 117 -0.77 21.39 52.52
CA LYS A 117 -0.51 20.21 53.36
C LYS A 117 0.43 20.48 54.55
N GLU A 118 1.02 21.67 54.64
CA GLU A 118 1.96 22.04 55.71
C GLU A 118 1.29 22.67 56.94
N GLU A 119 -0.02 22.90 56.94
CA GLU A 119 -0.79 23.30 58.12
C GLU A 119 -1.63 22.13 58.67
N HIS A 120 -0.99 21.13 59.28
CA HIS A 120 -1.60 20.33 60.35
C HIS A 120 -0.52 19.51 61.07
N VAL A 121 0.19 20.15 61.99
CA VAL A 121 0.98 19.46 63.02
C VAL A 121 0.17 19.50 64.31
N VAL A 122 -0.32 18.35 64.77
CA VAL A 122 -0.75 18.14 66.15
C VAL A 122 -0.06 16.90 66.68
N GLU A 123 0.63 17.10 67.80
CA GLU A 123 1.30 16.11 68.62
C GLU A 123 0.37 14.98 69.07
N LYS A 124 0.89 13.75 69.15
CA LYS A 124 0.83 13.00 70.40
C LYS A 124 1.84 11.86 70.51
N ASP A 125 2.46 11.88 71.67
CA ASP A 125 3.33 10.90 72.31
C ASP A 125 2.55 9.67 72.83
N PHE A 126 3.33 8.68 73.27
CA PHE A 126 3.05 7.54 74.16
C PHE A 126 2.95 6.14 73.54
N GLN A 127 4.11 5.47 73.60
CA GLN A 127 4.31 4.16 74.23
C GLN A 127 3.25 3.08 73.99
N SER A 128 3.57 2.12 73.13
CA SER A 128 3.15 0.71 73.28
C SER A 128 4.04 -0.26 72.50
N GLU A 129 5.36 -0.15 72.66
CA GLU A 129 6.25 -1.30 72.50
C GLU A 129 6.14 -2.15 73.76
N LEU A 130 5.25 -3.16 73.74
CA LEU A 130 5.30 -4.37 74.59
C LEU A 130 3.98 -5.15 74.44
N ASN A 131 3.78 -5.76 73.27
CA ASN A 131 2.88 -6.92 73.10
C ASN A 131 3.16 -7.64 71.76
N GLU A 132 4.43 -7.81 71.42
CA GLU A 132 4.85 -8.58 70.23
C GLU A 132 5.72 -9.79 70.62
N ILE A 133 5.31 -10.45 71.70
CA ILE A 133 5.82 -11.77 72.04
C ILE A 133 4.61 -12.54 72.53
N LEU A 134 4.26 -13.62 71.82
CA LEU A 134 3.16 -14.58 72.08
C LEU A 134 1.90 -14.43 71.21
N SER A 135 2.02 -14.80 69.93
CA SER A 135 0.95 -15.57 69.26
C SER A 135 1.57 -16.73 68.47
N VAL A 136 1.53 -17.90 69.09
CA VAL A 136 1.85 -19.20 68.50
C VAL A 136 0.68 -19.64 67.61
N ASP A 137 1.03 -20.06 66.40
CA ASP A 137 0.29 -20.98 65.50
C ASP A 137 -1.07 -20.53 64.96
N THR A 138 -1.03 -19.51 64.11
CA THR A 138 -1.85 -19.44 62.90
C THR A 138 -0.94 -18.88 61.82
N GLN A 139 -0.45 -19.72 60.91
CA GLN A 139 0.23 -19.27 59.69
C GLN A 139 -0.57 -18.12 59.07
N ASP A 140 0.08 -16.98 58.84
CA ASP A 140 -0.55 -15.82 58.22
C ASP A 140 -1.21 -16.28 56.90
N PRO A 141 -2.53 -16.08 56.70
CA PRO A 141 -3.22 -16.49 55.49
C PRO A 141 -2.56 -16.00 54.20
N LYS A 142 -1.81 -14.88 54.26
CA LYS A 142 -0.99 -14.36 53.16
C LYS A 142 0.18 -15.27 52.80
N VAL A 143 0.88 -15.83 53.78
CA VAL A 143 2.00 -16.75 53.56
C VAL A 143 1.51 -18.04 52.91
N ILE A 144 0.38 -18.58 53.39
CA ILE A 144 -0.25 -19.78 52.82
C ILE A 144 -0.65 -19.54 51.35
N PHE A 145 -1.23 -18.39 51.03
CA PHE A 145 -1.60 -18.04 49.66
C PHE A 145 -0.37 -17.94 48.73
N LEU A 146 0.70 -17.31 49.21
CA LEU A 146 1.95 -17.20 48.44
C LEU A 146 2.58 -18.58 48.14
N ASP A 147 2.54 -19.49 49.11
CA ASP A 147 3.00 -20.87 48.95
C ASP A 147 2.10 -21.64 47.95
N GLU A 148 0.78 -21.45 48.00
CA GLU A 148 -0.15 -22.04 47.03
C GLU A 148 0.17 -21.58 45.59
N ILE A 149 0.44 -20.29 45.39
CA ILE A 149 0.86 -19.78 44.09
C ILE A 149 2.19 -20.40 43.64
N ASP A 150 3.18 -20.52 44.54
CA ASP A 150 4.46 -21.14 44.19
C ASP A 150 4.30 -22.61 43.78
N ILE A 151 3.43 -23.36 44.45
CA ILE A 151 3.07 -24.73 44.06
C ILE A 151 2.45 -24.74 42.66
N LEU A 152 1.47 -23.87 42.39
CA LEU A 152 0.81 -23.81 41.09
C LEU A 152 1.77 -23.41 39.96
N LEU A 153 2.70 -22.50 40.22
CA LEU A 153 3.73 -22.08 39.27
C LEU A 153 4.75 -23.20 39.02
N ALA A 154 5.13 -23.95 40.05
CA ALA A 154 6.02 -25.11 39.92
C ALA A 154 5.36 -26.26 39.13
N GLU A 155 4.05 -26.45 39.29
CA GLU A 155 3.26 -27.44 38.56
C GLU A 155 2.83 -26.98 37.14
N HIS A 156 3.24 -25.78 36.71
CA HIS A 156 2.84 -25.17 35.42
C HIS A 156 1.32 -25.06 35.23
N LYS A 157 0.54 -24.94 36.31
CA LYS A 157 -0.92 -24.79 36.27
C LYS A 157 -1.30 -23.31 36.05
N LEU A 158 -0.89 -22.75 34.91
CA LEU A 158 -0.98 -21.31 34.60
C LEU A 158 -2.39 -20.73 34.73
N GLU A 159 -3.42 -21.42 34.22
CA GLU A 159 -4.82 -20.97 34.30
C GLU A 159 -5.30 -20.87 35.76
N LYS A 160 -4.90 -21.82 36.63
CA LYS A 160 -5.28 -21.83 38.05
C LYS A 160 -4.52 -20.75 38.83
N ALA A 161 -3.22 -20.58 38.56
CA ALA A 161 -2.42 -19.52 39.16
C ALA A 161 -2.97 -18.13 38.82
N LEU A 162 -3.40 -17.94 37.56
CA LEU A 162 -4.02 -16.70 37.09
C LEU A 162 -5.34 -16.40 37.81
N LEU A 163 -6.22 -17.40 37.96
CA LEU A 163 -7.49 -17.26 38.67
C LEU A 163 -7.27 -16.93 40.15
N ALA A 164 -6.35 -17.63 40.82
CA ALA A 164 -6.01 -17.37 42.22
C ALA A 164 -5.52 -15.92 42.41
N LEU A 165 -4.61 -15.44 41.56
CA LEU A 165 -4.13 -14.05 41.61
C LEU A 165 -5.22 -13.01 41.36
N ASP A 166 -6.12 -13.24 40.39
CA ASP A 166 -7.25 -12.33 40.11
C ASP A 166 -8.24 -12.29 41.28
N THR A 167 -8.51 -13.44 41.92
CA THR A 167 -9.37 -13.47 43.12
C THR A 167 -8.75 -12.73 44.29
N GLU A 168 -7.44 -12.82 44.46
CA GLU A 168 -6.74 -12.16 45.55
C GLU A 168 -6.69 -10.64 45.36
N GLU A 169 -6.36 -10.18 44.15
CA GLU A 169 -6.34 -8.75 43.81
C GLU A 169 -7.72 -8.09 44.00
N LYS A 170 -8.81 -8.82 43.71
CA LYS A 170 -10.18 -8.37 44.00
C LYS A 170 -10.48 -8.23 45.50
N LYS A 171 -9.96 -9.12 46.35
CA LYS A 171 -10.13 -9.02 47.82
C LYS A 171 -9.39 -7.80 48.38
N TYR A 172 -8.21 -7.48 47.82
CA TYR A 172 -7.46 -6.28 48.21
C TYR A 172 -8.21 -4.99 47.87
N MET A 173 -8.93 -4.95 46.76
CA MET A 173 -9.71 -3.76 46.33
C MET A 173 -11.02 -3.57 47.10
N THR A 174 -11.53 -4.60 47.79
CA THR A 174 -12.78 -4.52 48.57
C THR A 174 -12.57 -4.34 50.07
N THR A 175 -11.31 -4.38 50.54
CA THR A 175 -10.97 -4.36 51.97
C THR A 175 -10.29 -3.04 52.34
N ASP A 176 -10.98 -1.91 52.15
CA ASP A 176 -10.53 -0.58 52.59
C ASP A 176 -10.81 -0.30 54.08
N GLY A 177 -11.01 -1.33 54.91
CA GLY A 177 -11.59 -1.11 56.24
C GLY A 177 -11.42 -2.23 57.26
N SER A 178 -10.21 -2.75 57.46
CA SER A 178 -9.90 -3.39 58.74
C SER A 178 -8.47 -3.11 59.15
N GLY A 179 -8.30 -2.09 60.00
CA GLY A 179 -7.03 -1.75 60.61
C GLY A 179 -6.51 -2.88 61.49
N LYS A 180 -5.21 -3.15 61.35
CA LYS A 180 -4.28 -3.77 62.33
C LYS A 180 -2.93 -4.20 61.72
N GLU A 181 -2.70 -3.98 60.42
CA GLU A 181 -1.42 -4.34 59.78
C GLU A 181 -0.50 -3.13 59.63
N SER A 182 0.80 -3.35 59.87
CA SER A 182 1.81 -2.33 59.63
C SER A 182 2.00 -2.08 58.13
N ASP A 183 2.24 -0.83 57.73
CA ASP A 183 2.54 -0.48 56.34
C ASP A 183 3.71 -1.29 55.74
N ALA A 184 4.65 -1.72 56.60
CA ALA A 184 5.80 -2.53 56.22
C ALA A 184 5.43 -3.96 55.80
N GLU A 185 4.53 -4.64 56.50
CA GLU A 185 4.08 -6.00 56.18
C GLU A 185 3.22 -6.02 54.90
N ILE A 186 2.37 -5.01 54.72
CA ILE A 186 1.58 -4.83 53.50
C ILE A 186 2.50 -4.60 52.29
N SER A 187 3.56 -3.80 52.46
CA SER A 187 4.57 -3.57 51.43
C SER A 187 5.37 -4.83 51.07
N ALA A 188 5.80 -5.60 52.07
CA ALA A 188 6.52 -6.86 51.88
C ALA A 188 5.68 -7.89 51.13
N TYR A 189 4.41 -8.05 51.51
CA TYR A 189 3.47 -8.94 50.82
C TYR A 189 3.23 -8.53 49.38
N LYS A 190 2.96 -7.24 49.11
CA LYS A 190 2.80 -6.72 47.74
C LYS A 190 4.03 -7.02 46.89
N THR A 191 5.23 -6.80 47.43
CA THR A 191 6.49 -7.11 46.75
C THR A 191 6.61 -8.61 46.40
N ALA A 192 6.26 -9.47 47.35
CA ALA A 192 6.26 -10.92 47.15
C ALA A 192 5.25 -11.39 46.09
N LEU A 193 4.10 -10.73 46.01
CA LEU A 193 3.05 -10.99 45.02
C LEU A 193 3.49 -10.51 43.62
N PHE A 194 4.10 -9.33 43.52
CA PHE A 194 4.69 -8.84 42.27
C PHE A 194 5.77 -9.78 41.72
N LYS A 195 6.61 -10.36 42.58
CA LYS A 195 7.62 -11.35 42.17
C LYS A 195 6.96 -12.57 41.53
N ARG A 196 5.90 -13.11 42.12
CA ARG A 196 5.16 -14.28 41.57
C ARG A 196 4.40 -13.93 40.28
N LYS A 197 3.83 -12.73 40.18
CA LYS A 197 3.27 -12.20 38.92
C LYS A 197 4.32 -12.15 37.80
N SER A 198 5.56 -11.76 38.13
CA SER A 198 6.68 -11.76 37.16
C SER A 198 7.07 -13.17 36.71
N ILE A 199 7.06 -14.16 37.61
CA ILE A 199 7.31 -15.57 37.25
C ILE A 199 6.20 -16.10 36.34
N LEU A 200 4.95 -15.76 36.65
CA LEU A 200 3.79 -16.15 35.83
C LEU A 200 3.84 -15.50 34.44
N GLU A 201 4.19 -14.22 34.36
CA GLU A 201 4.43 -13.50 33.10
C GLU A 201 5.45 -14.25 32.25
N ASP A 202 6.62 -14.54 32.81
CA ASP A 202 7.68 -15.28 32.13
C ASP A 202 7.22 -16.67 31.63
N GLN A 203 6.46 -17.39 32.45
CA GLN A 203 5.91 -18.70 32.06
C GLN A 203 4.86 -18.58 30.94
N LEU A 204 3.98 -17.59 30.98
CA LEU A 204 2.99 -17.32 29.93
C LEU A 204 3.66 -16.92 28.63
N VAL A 205 4.70 -16.08 28.67
CA VAL A 205 5.49 -15.71 27.48
C VAL A 205 6.13 -16.96 26.88
N ARG A 206 6.83 -17.77 27.69
CA ARG A 206 7.45 -19.01 27.20
C ARG A 206 6.43 -20.01 26.63
N TYR A 207 5.25 -20.11 27.23
CA TYR A 207 4.18 -20.95 26.72
C TYR A 207 3.68 -20.47 25.35
N SER A 208 3.51 -19.15 25.20
CA SER A 208 3.03 -18.51 23.97
C SER A 208 3.99 -18.64 22.79
N GLU A 209 5.30 -18.71 23.06
CA GLU A 209 6.35 -18.81 22.03
C GLU A 209 6.55 -20.24 21.49
N GLN A 210 5.79 -21.23 21.98
CA GLN A 210 5.94 -22.61 21.50
C GLN A 210 5.45 -22.75 20.04
N PRO A 211 6.27 -23.34 19.12
CA PRO A 211 5.95 -23.39 17.68
C PRO A 211 4.71 -24.22 17.30
N SER A 212 4.32 -25.15 18.18
CA SER A 212 3.19 -26.06 18.02
C SER A 212 1.92 -25.59 18.74
N LEU A 213 1.96 -24.38 19.32
CA LEU A 213 0.83 -23.85 20.07
C LEU A 213 -0.35 -23.54 19.15
N SER A 214 -1.55 -23.96 19.55
CA SER A 214 -2.74 -23.60 18.79
C SER A 214 -3.11 -22.13 19.00
N ILE A 215 -3.78 -21.52 18.01
CA ILE A 215 -4.23 -20.11 18.10
C ILE A 215 -5.17 -19.91 19.30
N THR A 216 -5.98 -20.92 19.65
CA THR A 216 -6.88 -20.87 20.81
C THR A 216 -6.12 -20.86 22.13
N GLU A 217 -5.05 -21.65 22.26
CA GLU A 217 -4.18 -21.64 23.43
C GLU A 217 -3.34 -20.35 23.52
N LEU A 218 -2.85 -19.85 22.40
CA LEU A 218 -2.21 -18.54 22.31
C LEU A 218 -3.15 -17.46 22.85
N ARG A 219 -4.41 -17.44 22.39
CA ARG A 219 -5.41 -16.45 22.84
C ARG A 219 -5.64 -16.49 24.35
N LYS A 220 -5.71 -17.69 24.93
CA LYS A 220 -5.84 -17.87 26.39
C LYS A 220 -4.62 -17.32 27.13
N SER A 221 -3.42 -17.62 26.64
CA SER A 221 -2.16 -17.14 27.22
C SER A 221 -2.07 -15.62 27.19
N LEU A 222 -2.38 -15.01 26.03
CA LEU A 222 -2.41 -13.56 25.85
C LEU A 222 -3.46 -12.89 26.74
N SER A 223 -4.65 -13.48 26.86
CA SER A 223 -5.69 -13.00 27.79
C SER A 223 -5.22 -13.08 29.25
N GLY A 224 -4.42 -14.09 29.60
CA GLY A 224 -3.75 -14.19 30.89
C GLY A 224 -2.78 -13.03 31.13
N LEU A 225 -1.90 -12.74 30.17
CA LEU A 225 -0.96 -11.62 30.23
C LEU A 225 -1.69 -10.26 30.37
N ILE A 226 -2.79 -10.08 29.66
CA ILE A 226 -3.61 -8.86 29.79
C ILE A 226 -4.20 -8.74 31.20
N LYS A 227 -4.74 -9.84 31.76
CA LYS A 227 -5.33 -9.86 33.11
C LYS A 227 -4.33 -9.51 34.22
N ILE A 228 -3.05 -9.90 34.09
CA ILE A 228 -2.00 -9.53 35.05
C ILE A 228 -1.44 -8.11 34.83
N GLY A 229 -2.03 -7.33 33.91
CA GLY A 229 -1.63 -5.95 33.60
C GLY A 229 -0.49 -5.83 32.59
N LYS A 230 -0.10 -6.91 31.91
CA LYS A 230 1.03 -6.98 30.97
C LYS A 230 0.57 -6.95 29.51
N GLY A 231 -0.35 -6.04 29.19
CA GLY A 231 -0.93 -5.91 27.85
C GLY A 231 0.09 -5.56 26.75
N SER A 232 1.09 -4.73 27.05
CA SER A 232 2.14 -4.38 26.07
C SER A 232 3.02 -5.57 25.69
N VAL A 233 3.33 -6.45 26.65
CA VAL A 233 4.08 -7.69 26.46
C VAL A 233 3.22 -8.70 25.69
N ALA A 234 1.95 -8.85 26.06
CA ALA A 234 1.01 -9.69 25.33
C ALA A 234 0.91 -9.28 23.84
N HIS A 235 0.82 -7.99 23.53
CA HIS A 235 0.79 -7.53 22.15
C HIS A 235 2.10 -7.84 21.41
N GLN A 236 3.26 -7.69 22.06
CA GLN A 236 4.55 -8.05 21.47
C GLN A 236 4.64 -9.55 21.16
N VAL A 237 4.19 -10.40 22.09
CA VAL A 237 4.15 -11.85 21.92
C VAL A 237 3.20 -12.26 20.80
N LEU A 238 2.05 -11.60 20.66
CA LEU A 238 1.13 -11.79 19.53
C LEU A 238 1.85 -11.59 18.19
N LEU A 239 2.48 -10.42 18.00
CA LEU A 239 3.20 -10.09 16.77
C LEU A 239 4.32 -11.09 16.48
N LYS A 240 5.15 -11.40 17.49
CA LYS A 240 6.27 -12.34 17.36
C LYS A 240 5.80 -13.74 16.95
N THR A 241 4.71 -14.22 17.55
CA THR A 241 4.16 -15.54 17.27
C THR A 241 3.61 -15.60 15.84
N TYR A 242 2.74 -14.66 15.46
CA TYR A 242 2.20 -14.59 14.10
C TYR A 242 3.30 -14.39 13.04
N GLY A 243 4.31 -13.56 13.32
CA GLY A 243 5.49 -13.41 12.48
C GLY A 243 6.22 -14.74 12.30
N SER A 244 6.51 -15.46 13.38
CA SER A 244 7.19 -16.77 13.31
C SER A 244 6.39 -17.80 12.51
N HIS A 245 5.07 -17.83 12.68
CA HIS A 245 4.18 -18.67 11.88
C HIS A 245 4.21 -18.30 10.38
N LEU A 246 4.13 -17.00 10.06
CA LEU A 246 4.21 -16.51 8.69
C LEU A 246 5.55 -16.89 8.04
N HIS A 247 6.67 -16.67 8.72
CA HIS A 247 8.00 -17.01 8.20
C HIS A 247 8.11 -18.51 7.90
N ARG A 248 7.60 -19.37 8.80
CA ARG A 248 7.57 -20.82 8.56
C ARG A 248 6.71 -21.19 7.34
N ASP A 249 5.53 -20.58 7.19
CA ASP A 249 4.64 -20.85 6.06
C ASP A 249 5.26 -20.38 4.74
N VAL A 250 5.97 -19.24 4.76
CA VAL A 250 6.74 -18.72 3.62
C VAL A 250 7.91 -19.65 3.30
N GLU A 251 8.72 -20.04 4.28
CA GLU A 251 9.85 -20.98 4.09
C GLU A 251 9.39 -22.33 3.53
N ALA A 252 8.25 -22.86 3.99
CA ALA A 252 7.65 -24.06 3.45
C ALA A 252 7.15 -23.89 2.00
N PHE A 253 6.74 -22.68 1.64
CA PHE A 253 6.27 -22.34 0.30
C PHE A 253 7.42 -22.09 -0.70
N LEU A 254 8.55 -21.51 -0.27
CA LEU A 254 9.66 -21.10 -1.14
C LEU A 254 10.16 -22.18 -2.12
N PRO A 255 10.32 -23.46 -1.75
CA PRO A 255 10.73 -24.52 -2.68
C PRO A 255 9.78 -24.69 -3.88
N THR A 256 8.49 -24.36 -3.71
CA THR A 256 7.46 -24.50 -4.76
C THR A 256 7.45 -23.35 -5.76
N CYS A 257 8.14 -22.24 -5.48
CA CYS A 257 8.16 -21.05 -6.33
C CYS A 257 8.66 -21.34 -7.76
N SER A 258 9.62 -22.27 -7.89
CA SER A 258 10.18 -22.68 -9.19
C SER A 258 9.14 -23.31 -10.13
N VAL A 259 8.07 -23.88 -9.59
CA VAL A 259 7.00 -24.55 -10.37
C VAL A 259 5.94 -23.55 -10.82
N TYR A 260 5.71 -22.48 -10.04
CA TYR A 260 4.62 -21.54 -10.23
C TYR A 260 5.12 -20.10 -10.42
N THR A 261 6.15 -19.92 -11.24
CA THR A 261 6.90 -18.66 -11.37
C THR A 261 6.04 -17.44 -11.76
N GLU A 262 4.88 -17.66 -12.40
CA GLU A 262 3.94 -16.61 -12.82
C GLU A 262 2.93 -16.20 -11.74
N THR A 263 2.60 -17.09 -10.81
CA THR A 263 1.55 -16.87 -9.78
C THR A 263 2.10 -16.87 -8.37
N TYR A 264 3.38 -17.20 -8.21
CA TYR A 264 4.12 -17.22 -6.95
C TYR A 264 3.92 -15.94 -6.13
N SER A 265 4.04 -14.78 -6.78
CA SER A 265 3.91 -13.47 -6.14
C SER A 265 2.53 -13.24 -5.54
N ALA A 266 1.47 -13.73 -6.20
CA ALA A 266 0.10 -13.68 -5.69
C ALA A 266 -0.08 -14.59 -4.46
N THR A 267 0.46 -15.81 -4.48
CA THR A 267 0.37 -16.72 -3.33
C THR A 267 1.15 -16.17 -2.13
N LEU A 268 2.35 -15.64 -2.36
CA LEU A 268 3.15 -15.01 -1.31
C LEU A 268 2.44 -13.79 -0.72
N SER A 269 1.82 -12.97 -1.59
CA SER A 269 1.00 -11.83 -1.17
C SER A 269 -0.16 -12.30 -0.29
N GLN A 270 -0.87 -13.35 -0.68
CA GLN A 270 -1.95 -13.90 0.12
C GLN A 270 -1.47 -14.36 1.52
N LEU A 271 -0.31 -15.01 1.63
CA LEU A 271 0.25 -15.42 2.93
C LEU A 271 0.49 -14.20 3.84
N VAL A 272 1.23 -13.20 3.33
CA VAL A 272 1.64 -12.02 4.10
C VAL A 272 0.44 -11.15 4.48
N PHE A 273 -0.39 -10.77 3.51
CA PHE A 273 -1.53 -9.87 3.76
C PHE A 273 -2.64 -10.55 4.58
N SER A 274 -2.82 -11.88 4.46
CA SER A 274 -3.76 -12.59 5.34
C SER A 274 -3.26 -12.70 6.77
N ALA A 275 -1.95 -12.85 6.99
CA ALA A 275 -1.35 -12.82 8.32
C ALA A 275 -1.52 -11.44 8.96
N ILE A 276 -1.26 -10.35 8.21
CA ILE A 276 -1.50 -8.98 8.67
C ILE A 276 -2.98 -8.78 9.07
N SER A 277 -3.90 -9.20 8.21
CA SER A 277 -5.34 -9.11 8.50
C SER A 277 -5.75 -9.90 9.75
N LYS A 278 -5.18 -11.09 9.97
CA LYS A 278 -5.44 -11.92 11.16
C LYS A 278 -4.93 -11.24 12.43
N VAL A 279 -3.70 -10.74 12.41
CA VAL A 279 -3.11 -10.01 13.56
C VAL A 279 -3.95 -8.79 13.91
N LEU A 280 -4.36 -8.02 12.91
CA LEU A 280 -5.21 -6.84 13.12
C LEU A 280 -6.52 -7.21 13.82
N LYS A 281 -7.22 -8.24 13.31
CA LYS A 281 -8.47 -8.74 13.90
C LYS A 281 -8.27 -9.24 15.34
N GLU A 282 -7.28 -10.09 15.57
CA GLU A 282 -7.01 -10.61 16.91
C GLU A 282 -6.64 -9.49 17.88
N SER A 283 -5.84 -8.52 17.43
CA SER A 283 -5.46 -7.38 18.25
C SER A 283 -6.67 -6.54 18.65
N SER A 284 -7.55 -6.20 17.70
CA SER A 284 -8.79 -5.48 18.01
C SER A 284 -9.67 -6.25 18.99
N THR A 285 -9.75 -7.59 18.87
CA THR A 285 -10.56 -8.40 19.80
C THR A 285 -9.98 -8.51 21.21
N LEU A 286 -8.65 -8.52 21.36
CA LEU A 286 -7.97 -8.74 22.64
C LEU A 286 -7.62 -7.45 23.37
N PHE A 287 -7.23 -6.41 22.65
CA PHE A 287 -6.69 -5.18 23.22
C PHE A 287 -7.57 -3.95 22.96
N GLY A 288 -8.61 -4.07 22.14
CA GLY A 288 -9.42 -2.94 21.69
C GLY A 288 -8.66 -1.97 20.78
N ASP A 289 -9.29 -0.82 20.52
CA ASP A 289 -8.76 0.19 19.61
C ASP A 289 -7.78 1.14 20.32
N SER A 290 -6.58 0.63 20.61
CA SER A 290 -5.48 1.44 21.13
C SER A 290 -4.57 1.95 20.01
N PRO A 291 -4.32 3.26 19.90
CA PRO A 291 -3.44 3.81 18.86
C PRO A 291 -1.99 3.31 19.00
N THR A 292 -1.53 3.03 20.22
CA THR A 292 -0.18 2.49 20.46
C THR A 292 -0.02 1.08 19.88
N ASN A 293 -1.05 0.25 20.01
CA ASN A 293 -1.05 -1.11 19.45
C ASN A 293 -1.14 -1.05 17.93
N MET A 294 -1.99 -0.17 17.39
CA MET A 294 -2.08 0.07 15.95
C MET A 294 -0.72 0.47 15.34
N ASN A 295 0.00 1.40 15.96
CA ASN A 295 1.33 1.81 15.49
C ASN A 295 2.33 0.66 15.46
N ARG A 296 2.29 -0.24 16.46
CA ARG A 296 3.15 -1.44 16.49
C ARG A 296 2.78 -2.44 15.40
N ILE A 297 1.47 -2.59 15.11
CA ILE A 297 1.00 -3.43 13.99
C ILE A 297 1.45 -2.85 12.66
N ILE A 298 1.37 -1.53 12.48
CA ILE A 298 1.86 -0.84 11.28
C ILE A 298 3.34 -1.16 11.09
N GLN A 299 4.19 -0.90 12.08
CA GLN A 299 5.63 -1.17 11.98
C GLN A 299 5.95 -2.64 11.67
N TRP A 300 5.25 -3.58 12.32
CA TRP A 300 5.43 -5.00 12.04
C TRP A 300 4.97 -5.35 10.62
N ALA A 301 3.83 -4.83 10.16
CA ALA A 301 3.33 -5.06 8.80
C ALA A 301 4.26 -4.45 7.73
N GLU A 302 4.84 -3.28 7.98
CA GLU A 302 5.84 -2.67 7.11
C GLU A 302 7.06 -3.59 6.95
N TYR A 303 7.56 -4.15 8.06
CA TYR A 303 8.66 -5.14 8.04
C TYR A 303 8.32 -6.38 7.20
N GLU A 304 7.12 -6.95 7.38
CA GLU A 304 6.68 -8.12 6.60
C GLU A 304 6.49 -7.79 5.12
N ILE A 305 6.01 -6.58 4.78
CA ILE A 305 5.86 -6.11 3.40
C ILE A 305 7.22 -5.85 2.72
N GLU A 306 8.21 -5.36 3.46
CA GLU A 306 9.58 -5.23 2.98
C GLU A 306 10.22 -6.59 2.70
N ALA A 307 10.02 -7.56 3.60
CA ALA A 307 10.45 -8.94 3.38
C ALA A 307 9.77 -9.56 2.15
N PHE A 308 8.45 -9.35 2.00
CA PHE A 308 7.69 -9.74 0.82
C PHE A 308 8.30 -9.17 -0.47
N ALA A 309 8.55 -7.86 -0.53
CA ALA A 309 9.07 -7.20 -1.73
C ALA A 309 10.46 -7.74 -2.12
N ARG A 310 11.32 -8.01 -1.13
CA ARG A 310 12.62 -8.67 -1.36
C ARG A 310 12.45 -10.06 -1.94
N LEU A 311 11.60 -10.89 -1.34
CA LEU A 311 11.36 -12.25 -1.82
C LEU A 311 10.83 -12.25 -3.26
N VAL A 312 9.87 -11.36 -3.58
CA VAL A 312 9.31 -11.23 -4.93
C VAL A 312 10.41 -10.98 -5.95
N LYS A 313 11.36 -10.09 -5.62
CA LYS A 313 12.50 -9.80 -6.49
C LYS A 313 13.45 -10.98 -6.61
N GLU A 314 13.82 -11.61 -5.49
CA GLU A 314 14.79 -12.72 -5.44
C GLU A 314 14.32 -13.97 -6.17
N ASN A 315 13.01 -14.24 -6.16
CA ASN A 315 12.40 -15.42 -6.76
C ASN A 315 11.69 -15.12 -8.09
N SER A 316 11.88 -13.92 -8.63
CA SER A 316 11.28 -13.51 -9.90
C SER A 316 11.88 -14.29 -11.08
N PRO A 317 11.10 -14.60 -12.13
CA PRO A 317 11.67 -15.10 -13.38
C PRO A 317 12.69 -14.12 -13.97
N LEU A 318 13.52 -14.60 -14.90
CA LEU A 318 14.45 -13.75 -15.66
C LEU A 318 13.73 -12.49 -16.17
N PRO A 319 14.22 -11.27 -15.88
CA PRO A 319 13.49 -10.04 -16.18
C PRO A 319 13.17 -9.82 -17.66
N GLU A 320 13.96 -10.37 -18.58
CA GLU A 320 13.72 -10.34 -20.03
C GLU A 320 12.57 -11.27 -20.49
N SER A 321 12.09 -12.17 -19.63
CA SER A 321 11.05 -13.14 -19.97
C SER A 321 9.65 -12.53 -19.99
N VAL A 322 8.74 -13.14 -20.78
CA VAL A 322 7.31 -12.80 -20.78
C VAL A 322 6.68 -13.13 -19.42
N SER A 323 7.13 -14.22 -18.81
CA SER A 323 6.64 -14.68 -17.50
C SER A 323 7.00 -13.71 -16.38
N ALA A 324 8.14 -13.01 -16.44
CA ALA A 324 8.48 -11.94 -15.49
C ALA A 324 7.48 -10.77 -15.57
N LEU A 325 7.18 -10.30 -16.78
CA LEU A 325 6.19 -9.24 -16.98
C LEU A 325 4.81 -9.65 -16.42
N ARG A 326 4.38 -10.87 -16.72
CA ARG A 326 3.12 -11.43 -16.21
C ARG A 326 3.11 -11.54 -14.69
N SER A 327 4.19 -12.05 -14.09
CA SER A 327 4.34 -12.20 -12.64
C SER A 327 4.29 -10.86 -11.91
N VAL A 328 4.94 -9.83 -12.47
CA VAL A 328 4.90 -8.45 -11.93
C VAL A 328 3.50 -7.85 -12.00
N CYS A 329 2.79 -7.99 -13.13
CA CYS A 329 1.42 -7.49 -13.25
C CYS A 329 0.49 -8.16 -12.23
N ILE A 330 0.55 -9.49 -12.11
CA ILE A 330 -0.23 -10.25 -11.13
C ILE A 330 0.14 -9.80 -9.70
N CYS A 331 1.43 -9.64 -9.40
CA CYS A 331 1.89 -9.15 -8.12
C CYS A 331 1.24 -7.80 -7.76
N ILE A 332 1.35 -6.80 -8.63
CA ILE A 332 0.79 -5.45 -8.40
C ILE A 332 -0.72 -5.54 -8.20
N GLN A 333 -1.44 -6.23 -9.10
CA GLN A 333 -2.89 -6.34 -9.03
C GLN A 333 -3.35 -6.99 -7.72
N THR A 334 -2.75 -8.12 -7.35
CA THR A 334 -3.13 -8.86 -6.14
C THR A 334 -2.76 -8.10 -4.87
N THR A 335 -1.55 -7.56 -4.80
CA THR A 335 -1.07 -6.80 -3.62
C THR A 335 -1.86 -5.51 -3.40
N LEU A 336 -2.20 -4.75 -4.45
CA LEU A 336 -3.04 -3.56 -4.32
C LEU A 336 -4.46 -3.91 -3.87
N ALA A 337 -5.04 -5.00 -4.39
CA ALA A 337 -6.36 -5.47 -3.93
C ALA A 337 -6.34 -5.84 -2.43
N HIS A 338 -5.26 -6.48 -1.95
CA HIS A 338 -5.09 -6.77 -0.54
C HIS A 338 -4.88 -5.51 0.31
N CYS A 339 -4.10 -4.54 -0.17
CA CYS A 339 -3.96 -3.23 0.47
C CYS A 339 -5.32 -2.54 0.62
N SER A 340 -6.15 -2.49 -0.42
CA SER A 340 -7.49 -1.89 -0.35
C SER A 340 -8.39 -2.56 0.71
N CYS A 341 -8.25 -3.87 0.93
CA CYS A 341 -8.97 -4.56 1.99
C CYS A 341 -8.49 -4.15 3.40
N LEU A 342 -7.17 -3.94 3.57
CA LEU A 342 -6.58 -3.47 4.82
C LEU A 342 -6.89 -1.99 5.09
N GLU A 343 -7.03 -1.17 4.05
CA GLU A 343 -7.36 0.26 4.16
C GLU A 343 -8.71 0.49 4.84
N ALA A 344 -9.69 -0.41 4.63
CA ALA A 344 -10.98 -0.39 5.32
C ALA A 344 -10.86 -0.53 6.85
N HIS A 345 -9.73 -1.04 7.34
CA HIS A 345 -9.42 -1.23 8.75
C HIS A 345 -8.34 -0.25 9.26
N GLY A 346 -8.06 0.81 8.50
CA GLY A 346 -7.13 1.89 8.89
C GLY A 346 -5.67 1.67 8.50
N LEU A 347 -5.33 0.57 7.83
CA LEU A 347 -3.95 0.27 7.40
C LEU A 347 -3.73 0.61 5.92
N LYS A 348 -2.93 1.64 5.64
CA LYS A 348 -2.69 2.15 4.28
C LYS A 348 -1.28 1.83 3.78
N PHE A 349 -1.11 0.73 3.06
CA PHE A 349 0.20 0.27 2.58
C PHE A 349 0.43 0.42 1.06
N SER A 350 -0.57 0.85 0.30
CA SER A 350 -0.50 0.98 -1.17
C SER A 350 0.71 1.79 -1.64
N LYS A 351 0.99 2.94 -0.99
CA LYS A 351 2.14 3.81 -1.33
C LYS A 351 3.48 3.15 -1.03
N LEU A 352 3.63 2.54 0.14
CA LEU A 352 4.86 1.84 0.56
C LEU A 352 5.17 0.69 -0.39
N LEU A 353 4.18 -0.15 -0.66
CA LEU A 353 4.28 -1.29 -1.56
C LEU A 353 4.74 -0.88 -2.97
N MET A 354 4.12 0.17 -3.53
CA MET A 354 4.52 0.70 -4.84
C MET A 354 5.95 1.23 -4.83
N LEU A 355 6.37 1.88 -3.75
CA LEU A 355 7.75 2.38 -3.59
C LEU A 355 8.76 1.21 -3.58
N LEU A 356 8.47 0.13 -2.85
CA LEU A 356 9.35 -1.04 -2.73
C LEU A 356 9.45 -1.84 -4.03
N LEU A 357 8.33 -2.05 -4.73
CA LEU A 357 8.30 -2.85 -5.96
C LEU A 357 8.77 -2.08 -7.19
N ARG A 358 8.72 -0.75 -7.18
CA ARG A 358 9.01 0.11 -8.34
C ARG A 358 10.32 -0.24 -9.07
N PRO A 359 11.49 -0.38 -8.42
CA PRO A 359 12.72 -0.68 -9.14
C PRO A 359 12.67 -2.00 -9.91
N HIS A 360 12.02 -3.03 -9.33
CA HIS A 360 11.86 -4.33 -10.00
C HIS A 360 10.88 -4.23 -11.18
N ILE A 361 9.80 -3.47 -11.02
CA ILE A 361 8.81 -3.24 -12.09
C ILE A 361 9.46 -2.54 -13.28
N GLU A 362 10.21 -1.46 -13.03
CA GLU A 362 10.90 -0.67 -14.05
C GLU A 362 11.95 -1.51 -14.80
N GLU A 363 12.70 -2.35 -14.11
CA GLU A 363 13.68 -3.26 -14.71
C GLU A 363 13.02 -4.27 -15.67
N VAL A 364 11.98 -4.97 -15.20
CA VAL A 364 11.24 -5.97 -16.00
C VAL A 364 10.60 -5.33 -17.23
N LEU A 365 10.08 -4.12 -17.06
CA LEU A 365 9.51 -3.29 -18.13
C LEU A 365 10.53 -2.98 -19.23
N GLU A 366 11.65 -2.37 -18.84
CA GLU A 366 12.67 -1.91 -19.77
C GLU A 366 13.24 -3.09 -20.57
N LEU A 367 13.54 -4.18 -19.89
CA LEU A 367 14.11 -5.38 -20.50
C LEU A 367 13.11 -6.07 -21.46
N ASN A 368 11.83 -6.11 -21.11
CA ASN A 368 10.79 -6.61 -22.01
C ASN A 368 10.57 -5.69 -23.21
N PHE A 369 10.61 -4.37 -23.01
CA PHE A 369 10.53 -3.40 -24.11
C PHE A 369 11.68 -3.59 -25.10
N ARG A 370 12.91 -3.68 -24.60
CA ARG A 370 14.10 -3.95 -25.42
C ARG A 370 14.00 -5.28 -26.17
N ARG A 371 13.44 -6.33 -25.55
CA ARG A 371 13.17 -7.61 -26.21
C ARG A 371 12.15 -7.47 -27.34
N VAL A 372 11.02 -6.81 -27.08
CA VAL A 372 9.97 -6.59 -28.08
C VAL A 372 10.51 -5.77 -29.26
N ARG A 373 11.23 -4.68 -28.99
CA ARG A 373 11.89 -3.86 -30.00
C ARG A 373 12.84 -4.67 -30.88
N ARG A 374 13.73 -5.48 -30.28
CA ARG A 374 14.63 -6.40 -31.03
C ARG A 374 13.83 -7.33 -31.95
N LYS A 375 12.78 -7.98 -31.43
CA LYS A 375 11.93 -8.88 -32.22
C LYS A 375 11.22 -8.20 -33.38
N ILE A 376 10.77 -6.96 -33.21
CA ILE A 376 10.12 -6.18 -34.28
C ILE A 376 11.14 -5.85 -35.38
N ILE A 377 12.34 -5.39 -35.00
CA ILE A 377 13.43 -5.09 -35.94
C ILE A 377 13.86 -6.35 -36.70
N ASP A 378 14.07 -7.47 -36.00
CA ASP A 378 14.43 -8.75 -36.62
C ASP A 378 13.34 -9.24 -37.57
N SER A 379 12.06 -9.08 -37.21
CA SER A 379 10.95 -9.43 -38.11
C SER A 379 10.94 -8.55 -39.36
N ALA A 380 11.14 -7.24 -39.21
CA ALA A 380 11.16 -6.31 -40.34
C ALA A 380 12.30 -6.64 -41.32
N ARG A 381 13.50 -6.95 -40.82
CA ARG A 381 14.66 -7.35 -41.64
C ARG A 381 14.44 -8.66 -42.40
N ASN A 382 13.65 -9.59 -41.83
CA ASN A 382 13.33 -10.87 -42.47
C ASN A 382 12.17 -10.78 -43.48
N ASP A 383 11.31 -9.76 -43.37
CA ASP A 383 10.22 -9.55 -44.34
C ASP A 383 10.76 -9.00 -45.69
N ASP A 384 11.98 -8.43 -45.73
CA ASP A 384 12.68 -8.06 -46.98
C ASP A 384 13.24 -9.27 -47.76
N ILE A 385 13.51 -10.40 -47.09
CA ILE A 385 14.10 -11.60 -47.73
C ILE A 385 13.04 -12.43 -48.47
N LEU A 386 11.74 -12.23 -48.19
CA LEU A 386 10.64 -13.04 -48.74
C LEU A 386 9.88 -12.37 -49.90
N ARG A 387 10.41 -11.31 -50.52
CA ARG A 387 9.77 -10.62 -51.65
C ARG A 387 10.64 -10.48 -52.88
N LEU A 388 11.12 -11.59 -53.44
CA LEU A 388 11.41 -11.66 -54.88
C LEU A 388 11.09 -13.06 -55.42
N GLY A 389 9.86 -13.24 -55.90
CA GLY A 389 9.45 -14.36 -56.73
C GLY A 389 8.19 -13.96 -57.49
N PRO A 390 8.26 -13.64 -58.80
CA PRO A 390 7.07 -13.36 -59.59
C PRO A 390 6.32 -14.67 -59.77
N GLN A 391 5.14 -14.80 -59.17
CA GLN A 391 4.26 -15.92 -59.52
C GLN A 391 3.44 -15.50 -60.73
N GLU A 392 3.91 -15.91 -61.91
CA GLU A 392 3.14 -15.88 -63.14
C GLU A 392 1.96 -16.86 -63.06
N GLY A 393 0.79 -16.40 -63.52
CA GLY A 393 -0.28 -17.24 -64.06
C GLY A 393 -1.51 -17.45 -63.16
N SER A 394 -2.57 -16.66 -63.39
CA SER A 394 -3.98 -17.11 -63.49
C SER A 394 -4.97 -15.92 -63.52
N PRO A 395 -6.09 -16.00 -64.28
CA PRO A 395 -6.78 -14.83 -64.79
C PRO A 395 -7.88 -14.26 -63.89
N THR A 396 -8.25 -13.02 -64.24
CA THR A 396 -9.28 -12.14 -63.69
C THR A 396 -10.67 -12.76 -63.61
N SER A 397 -11.28 -12.72 -62.42
CA SER A 397 -12.73 -12.78 -62.23
C SER A 397 -13.14 -11.89 -61.06
N ASP A 398 -14.27 -11.22 -61.28
CA ASP A 398 -14.85 -10.10 -60.54
C ASP A 398 -15.10 -10.30 -59.03
N SER A 399 -15.20 -9.15 -58.35
CA SER A 399 -15.52 -8.94 -56.93
C SER A 399 -14.37 -9.14 -55.95
N VAL A 400 -13.61 -8.07 -55.73
CA VAL A 400 -12.71 -7.94 -54.58
C VAL A 400 -13.05 -6.64 -53.86
N ALA A 401 -13.86 -6.75 -52.81
CA ALA A 401 -13.79 -5.79 -51.71
C ALA A 401 -12.31 -5.64 -51.32
N PRO A 402 -11.80 -4.44 -51.00
CA PRO A 402 -10.42 -4.30 -50.58
C PRO A 402 -10.29 -5.00 -49.23
N LYS A 403 -9.98 -6.30 -49.26
CA LYS A 403 -9.51 -7.05 -48.11
C LYS A 403 -8.16 -6.45 -47.82
N MET A 404 -8.16 -5.41 -46.99
CA MET A 404 -6.97 -4.73 -46.50
C MET A 404 -6.13 -5.77 -45.78
N MET A 405 -5.31 -6.49 -46.55
CA MET A 405 -4.41 -7.50 -46.05
C MET A 405 -3.32 -6.73 -45.34
N LEU A 406 -3.39 -6.67 -44.00
CA LEU A 406 -2.21 -6.35 -43.21
C LEU A 406 -1.07 -7.24 -43.75
N THR A 407 0.04 -6.59 -44.09
CA THR A 407 1.30 -7.26 -44.43
C THR A 407 1.64 -8.32 -43.37
N SER A 408 2.43 -9.34 -43.72
CA SER A 408 2.89 -10.35 -42.75
C SER A 408 3.48 -9.69 -41.49
N SER A 409 4.21 -8.58 -41.68
CA SER A 409 4.71 -7.68 -40.64
C SER A 409 3.60 -7.08 -39.78
N GLY A 410 2.53 -6.56 -40.39
CA GLY A 410 1.37 -6.01 -39.68
C GLY A 410 0.65 -7.06 -38.82
N LYS A 411 0.46 -8.29 -39.33
CA LYS A 411 -0.16 -9.37 -38.55
C LYS A 411 0.72 -9.83 -37.39
N LYS A 412 2.05 -9.88 -37.57
CA LYS A 412 3.02 -10.19 -36.51
C LYS A 412 3.09 -9.08 -35.46
N PHE A 413 3.10 -7.81 -35.88
CA PHE A 413 3.03 -6.64 -35.00
C PHE A 413 1.75 -6.66 -34.16
N MET A 414 0.60 -6.89 -34.79
CA MET A 414 -0.66 -7.05 -34.08
C MET A 414 -0.63 -8.25 -33.14
N SER A 415 0.02 -9.37 -33.46
CA SER A 415 0.18 -10.50 -32.53
C SER A 415 1.03 -10.15 -31.32
N VAL A 416 2.12 -9.40 -31.50
CA VAL A 416 3.01 -8.96 -30.41
C VAL A 416 2.28 -7.95 -29.51
N ILE A 417 1.49 -7.05 -30.09
CA ILE A 417 0.62 -6.13 -29.35
C ILE A 417 -0.52 -6.86 -28.67
N ASN A 418 -1.16 -7.85 -29.30
CA ASN A 418 -2.31 -8.56 -28.73
C ASN A 418 -1.88 -9.46 -27.55
N VAL A 419 -0.67 -10.04 -27.58
CA VAL A 419 -0.06 -10.70 -26.41
C VAL A 419 0.23 -9.71 -25.29
N SER A 420 0.51 -8.44 -25.60
CA SER A 420 0.72 -7.37 -24.60
C SER A 420 -0.60 -6.75 -24.12
N SER A 421 -1.65 -6.76 -24.96
CA SER A 421 -2.95 -6.12 -24.74
C SER A 421 -3.94 -6.99 -23.97
N ARG A 422 -3.77 -8.32 -23.98
CA ARG A 422 -4.61 -9.25 -23.20
C ARG A 422 -4.35 -9.20 -21.67
N PHE A 423 -3.53 -8.26 -21.22
CA PHE A 423 -3.09 -8.12 -19.83
C PHE A 423 -3.62 -6.86 -19.15
N ILE A 424 -4.54 -6.12 -19.78
CA ILE A 424 -4.82 -4.71 -19.43
C ILE A 424 -6.17 -4.56 -18.73
N ASP A 425 -6.14 -4.52 -17.40
CA ASP A 425 -7.13 -3.80 -16.59
C ASP A 425 -6.56 -2.41 -16.22
N TYR A 426 -7.43 -1.43 -15.96
CA TYR A 426 -7.22 0.03 -15.82
C TYR A 426 -5.89 0.55 -15.24
N SER A 427 -5.17 -0.22 -14.43
CA SER A 427 -3.80 0.11 -13.98
C SER A 427 -2.75 0.03 -15.12
N LEU A 428 -3.00 -0.74 -16.17
CA LEU A 428 -2.19 -0.79 -17.39
C LEU A 428 -2.45 0.36 -18.37
N LEU A 429 -3.42 1.23 -18.13
CA LEU A 429 -3.58 2.44 -18.96
C LEU A 429 -2.43 3.43 -18.71
N ILE A 430 -1.93 3.49 -17.48
CA ILE A 430 -0.71 4.24 -17.09
C ILE A 430 0.54 3.58 -17.71
N PHE A 431 0.54 2.26 -17.78
CA PHE A 431 1.61 1.45 -18.37
C PHE A 431 1.64 1.57 -19.91
N LEU A 432 0.46 1.59 -20.55
CA LEU A 432 0.28 1.91 -21.97
C LEU A 432 0.65 3.36 -22.25
N PHE A 433 0.34 4.30 -21.36
CA PHE A 433 0.71 5.71 -21.49
C PHE A 433 2.23 5.88 -21.55
N TRP A 434 2.96 5.15 -20.70
CA TRP A 434 4.44 5.11 -20.73
C TRP A 434 4.99 4.46 -22.00
N ILE A 435 4.42 3.33 -22.42
CA ILE A 435 4.80 2.63 -23.67
C ILE A 435 4.49 3.50 -24.91
N TYR A 436 3.38 4.25 -24.91
CA TYR A 436 2.94 5.12 -26.00
C TYR A 436 3.87 6.34 -26.16
N HIS A 437 4.33 6.94 -25.05
CA HIS A 437 5.28 8.06 -25.08
C HIS A 437 6.65 7.65 -25.66
N ILE A 438 7.10 6.43 -25.36
CA ILE A 438 8.38 5.90 -25.86
C ILE A 438 8.26 5.47 -27.33
N LEU A 439 7.12 4.93 -27.76
CA LEU A 439 6.85 4.57 -29.15
C LEU A 439 6.73 5.81 -30.05
N ILE A 440 6.11 6.90 -29.58
CA ILE A 440 6.11 8.19 -30.27
C ILE A 440 7.53 8.77 -30.39
N GLY A 441 8.34 8.66 -29.32
CA GLY A 441 9.75 9.04 -29.38
C GLY A 441 10.53 8.25 -30.44
N CYS A 442 10.27 6.95 -30.58
CA CYS A 442 10.89 6.13 -31.63
C CYS A 442 10.37 6.47 -33.04
N TYR A 443 9.09 6.84 -33.18
CA TYR A 443 8.51 7.25 -34.46
C TYR A 443 9.06 8.60 -34.93
N TYR A 444 9.29 9.56 -34.02
CA TYR A 444 9.92 10.85 -34.35
C TYR A 444 11.42 10.74 -34.64
N ILE A 445 12.14 9.79 -34.02
CA ILE A 445 13.58 9.60 -34.26
C ILE A 445 13.85 8.85 -35.59
N TYR A 446 12.94 8.01 -36.07
CA TYR A 446 13.10 7.24 -37.31
C TYR A 446 12.18 7.69 -38.48
N GLY A 447 11.29 8.65 -38.25
CA GLY A 447 10.27 9.09 -39.21
C GLY A 447 10.63 10.27 -40.12
N PHE A 448 11.85 10.82 -40.06
CA PHE A 448 12.31 11.90 -40.95
C PHE A 448 13.78 11.71 -41.37
N SER A 449 14.06 10.61 -42.08
CA SER A 449 15.30 10.47 -42.87
C SER A 449 15.08 9.85 -44.24
N SER A 450 13.85 9.92 -44.75
CA SER A 450 13.56 9.60 -46.15
C SER A 450 12.36 10.40 -46.65
N MET A 451 12.54 11.71 -46.79
CA MET A 451 11.99 12.53 -47.87
C MET A 451 12.94 13.68 -48.15
#